data_AF-A0A2E6LQY6-F1
#
_entry.id   AF-A0A2E6LQY6-F1
#
_cell.length_a   1.000
_cell.length_b   1.000
_cell.length_c   1.000
_cell.angle_alpha   90.00
_cell.angle_beta   90.00
_cell.angle_gamma   90.00
#
_symmetry.space_group_name_H-M   'P 1'
#
loop_
_entity.id
_entity.type
_entity.pdbx_description
1 polymer ?
#
loop_
_entity_poly.entity_id
_entity_poly.type
_entity_poly.pdbx_seq_one_letter_code
_entity_poly.pdbx_strand_id
1 'polypeptide(L)'
;MLLAAGCGTAATGTVDLEWRGPIAFDNGETIVDPVTITVHREGAQPVPAGSYDPGADGDIHLTDVPCGRHVYYVTATVNGHTSVPSNRVIKETDCRP
;
A
#
# COMPACT_ATOMS: atom_id res chain seq x y z
N MET A 1 36.19 -26.14 8.06
CA MET A 1 34.76 -26.33 8.38
C MET A 1 34.32 -25.20 9.29
N LEU A 2 33.67 -24.19 8.73
CA LEU A 2 32.61 -23.40 9.38
C LEU A 2 31.90 -22.62 8.27
N LEU A 3 30.67 -23.01 7.95
CA LEU A 3 29.80 -22.23 7.08
C LEU A 3 29.32 -21.01 7.87
N ALA A 4 29.61 -19.81 7.39
CA ALA A 4 28.79 -18.64 7.65
C ALA A 4 27.83 -18.50 6.47
N ALA A 5 26.75 -19.29 6.47
CA ALA A 5 25.62 -19.02 5.59
C ALA A 5 25.00 -17.70 6.06
N GLY A 6 24.95 -16.72 5.16
CA GLY A 6 24.49 -15.36 5.47
C GLY A 6 23.11 -15.38 6.13
N CYS A 7 23.06 -14.86 7.35
CA CYS A 7 21.83 -14.36 7.96
C CYS A 7 22.01 -12.84 7.97
N GLY A 8 21.17 -12.06 7.28
CA GLY A 8 21.32 -10.60 7.37
C GLY A 8 20.36 -9.71 6.60
N THR A 9 19.85 -10.11 5.44
CA THR A 9 18.79 -9.36 4.75
C THR A 9 17.53 -10.20 4.81
N ALA A 10 16.49 -9.72 5.49
CA ALA A 10 15.15 -10.23 5.23
C ALA A 10 14.97 -10.16 3.72
N ALA A 11 14.75 -11.30 3.07
CA ALA A 11 14.49 -11.26 1.64
C ALA A 11 13.25 -10.39 1.44
N THR A 12 13.33 -9.47 0.49
CA THR A 12 12.22 -8.57 0.18
C THR A 12 11.93 -8.64 -1.31
N GLY A 13 10.67 -8.49 -1.66
CA GLY A 13 10.17 -8.51 -3.02
C GLY A 13 9.32 -7.28 -3.33
N THR A 14 8.62 -7.34 -4.44
CA THR A 14 7.71 -6.30 -4.89
C THR A 14 6.25 -6.75 -4.78
N VAL A 15 5.36 -5.79 -4.55
CA VAL A 15 3.91 -6.02 -4.58
C VAL A 15 3.24 -4.90 -5.36
N ASP A 16 2.48 -5.30 -6.38
CA ASP A 16 1.57 -4.41 -7.09
C ASP A 16 0.18 -4.45 -6.46
N LEU A 17 -0.26 -3.27 -6.03
CA LEU A 17 -1.61 -3.02 -5.56
C LEU A 17 -2.30 -2.13 -6.59
N GLU A 18 -3.41 -2.63 -7.12
CA GLU A 18 -4.25 -1.84 -7.99
C GLU A 18 -5.38 -1.24 -7.16
N TRP A 19 -5.63 0.04 -7.35
CA TRP A 19 -6.78 0.73 -6.79
C TRP A 19 -7.70 1.20 -7.92
N ARG A 20 -9.00 0.93 -7.75
CA ARG A 20 -10.04 1.24 -8.74
C ARG A 20 -11.19 2.01 -8.12
N GLY A 21 -11.66 3.01 -8.86
CA GLY A 21 -12.88 3.76 -8.56
C GLY A 21 -12.62 5.12 -7.89
N PRO A 22 -13.67 5.92 -7.64
CA PRO A 22 -13.52 7.19 -6.95
C PRO A 22 -13.32 6.99 -5.45
N ILE A 23 -12.52 7.86 -4.83
CA ILE A 23 -12.34 7.87 -3.37
C ILE A 23 -13.60 8.46 -2.75
N ALA A 24 -14.40 7.61 -2.12
CA ALA A 24 -15.54 8.05 -1.35
C ALA A 24 -15.10 8.53 0.03
N PHE A 25 -15.38 9.80 0.32
CA PHE A 25 -15.36 10.32 1.69
C PHE A 25 -16.79 10.33 2.22
N ASP A 26 -16.98 9.90 3.47
CA ASP A 26 -18.31 9.80 4.10
C ASP A 26 -18.99 11.17 4.31
N ASN A 27 -18.30 12.26 4.00
CA ASN A 27 -18.83 13.62 4.11
C ASN A 27 -19.66 14.07 2.89
N GLY A 28 -19.78 13.24 1.84
CA GLY A 28 -20.55 13.57 0.64
C GLY A 28 -19.94 14.70 -0.20
N GLU A 29 -18.67 15.02 0.02
CA GLU A 29 -17.95 16.08 -0.68
C GLU A 29 -17.37 15.58 -2.01
N THR A 30 -17.55 16.36 -3.08
CA THR A 30 -16.87 16.10 -4.35
C THR A 30 -15.42 16.51 -4.21
N ILE A 31 -14.52 15.54 -4.13
CA ILE A 31 -13.08 15.79 -4.06
C ILE A 31 -12.61 16.31 -5.41
N VAL A 32 -12.19 17.58 -5.45
CA VAL A 32 -11.55 18.22 -6.61
C VAL A 32 -10.05 18.43 -6.41
N ASP A 33 -9.58 18.23 -5.19
CA ASP A 33 -8.17 18.34 -4.83
C ASP A 33 -7.44 17.00 -5.03
N PRO A 34 -6.14 17.02 -5.29
CA PRO A 34 -5.31 15.83 -5.23
C PRO A 34 -5.44 15.14 -3.86
N VAL A 35 -5.60 13.82 -3.90
CA VAL A 35 -5.70 12.95 -2.72
C VAL A 35 -4.34 12.39 -2.36
N THR A 36 -3.97 12.36 -1.09
CA THR A 36 -2.81 11.56 -0.67
C THR A 36 -3.25 10.14 -0.38
N ILE A 37 -2.80 9.17 -1.19
CA ILE A 37 -3.03 7.75 -0.93
C ILE A 37 -1.93 7.22 -0.02
N THR A 38 -2.36 6.55 1.05
CA THR A 38 -1.49 5.86 1.99
C THR A 38 -1.82 4.37 1.98
N VAL A 39 -0.81 3.54 1.77
CA VAL A 39 -0.94 2.09 1.88
C VAL A 39 -0.59 1.67 3.29
N HIS A 40 -1.44 0.84 3.87
CA HIS A 40 -1.24 0.22 5.16
C HIS A 40 -0.98 -1.26 4.96
N ARG A 41 0.07 -1.77 5.59
CA ARG A 41 0.33 -3.19 5.73
C ARG A 41 0.09 -3.57 7.19
N GLU A 42 -0.72 -4.61 7.41
CA GLU A 42 -1.06 -5.04 8.77
C GLU A 42 0.20 -5.42 9.57
N GLY A 43 0.37 -4.83 10.75
CA GLY A 43 1.55 -5.01 11.60
C GLY A 43 2.80 -4.23 11.18
N ALA A 44 2.68 -3.30 10.23
CA ALA A 44 3.77 -2.42 9.80
C ALA A 44 3.37 -0.94 9.83
N GLN A 45 4.36 -0.07 9.70
CA GLN A 45 4.10 1.36 9.53
C GLN A 45 3.48 1.63 8.15
N PRO A 46 2.53 2.57 8.05
CA PRO A 46 1.94 2.98 6.78
C PRO A 46 2.99 3.61 5.87
N VAL A 47 2.84 3.36 4.57
CA VAL A 47 3.71 3.87 3.52
C VAL A 47 2.91 4.82 2.63
N PRO A 48 3.33 6.09 2.49
CA PRO A 48 2.72 6.99 1.53
C PRO A 48 2.96 6.46 0.11
N ALA A 49 1.87 6.22 -0.64
CA ALA A 49 1.98 5.80 -2.04
C ALA A 49 2.18 7.00 -2.99
N GLY A 50 1.67 8.17 -2.59
CA GLY A 50 1.79 9.40 -3.37
C GLY A 50 0.51 10.23 -3.38
N SER A 51 0.53 11.30 -4.17
CA SER A 51 -0.66 12.12 -4.46
C SER A 51 -1.28 11.67 -5.78
N TYR A 52 -2.59 11.42 -5.78
CA TYR A 52 -3.33 10.91 -6.93
C TYR A 52 -4.53 11.82 -7.23
N ASP A 53 -5.10 11.68 -8.43
CA ASP A 53 -6.37 12.34 -8.74
C ASP A 53 -7.55 11.50 -8.19
N PRO A 54 -8.54 12.12 -7.54
CA PRO A 54 -9.64 11.44 -6.83
C PRO A 54 -10.56 10.60 -7.70
N GLY A 55 -10.51 10.76 -9.02
CA GLY A 55 -11.29 10.01 -10.01
C GLY A 55 -10.46 9.15 -10.96
N ALA A 56 -9.14 9.05 -10.77
CA ALA A 56 -8.28 8.23 -11.60
C ALA A 56 -8.13 6.84 -10.98
N ASP A 57 -8.15 5.77 -11.77
CA ASP A 57 -7.62 4.49 -11.30
C ASP A 57 -6.09 4.61 -11.17
N GLY A 58 -5.48 3.85 -10.25
CA GLY A 58 -4.04 3.95 -10.01
C GLY A 58 -3.42 2.63 -9.59
N ASP A 59 -2.22 2.37 -10.12
CA ASP A 59 -1.35 1.30 -9.68
C ASP A 59 -0.35 1.82 -8.65
N ILE A 60 -0.19 1.07 -7.56
CA ILE A 60 0.77 1.34 -6.50
C ILE A 60 1.77 0.21 -6.47
N HIS A 61 3.02 0.55 -6.77
CA HIS A 61 4.14 -0.37 -6.73
C HIS A 61 4.87 -0.23 -5.40
N LEU A 62 4.81 -1.27 -4.57
CA LEU A 62 5.59 -1.35 -3.34
C LEU A 62 6.86 -2.17 -3.57
N THR A 63 7.99 -1.62 -3.19
CA THR A 63 9.27 -2.32 -3.12
C THR A 63 9.65 -2.60 -1.67
N ASP A 64 10.67 -3.45 -1.48
CA ASP A 64 11.17 -3.82 -0.15
C ASP A 64 10.11 -4.44 0.77
N VAL A 65 9.18 -5.18 0.18
CA VAL A 65 8.13 -5.86 0.92
C VAL A 65 8.67 -7.17 1.50
N PRO A 66 8.52 -7.44 2.81
CA PRO A 66 8.95 -8.71 3.40
C PRO A 66 8.31 -9.91 2.70
N CYS A 67 9.02 -11.03 2.60
CA CYS A 67 8.42 -12.24 2.03
C CYS A 67 7.18 -12.72 2.75
N GLY A 68 6.37 -13.48 2.02
CA GLY A 68 5.20 -14.16 2.55
C GLY A 68 3.92 -13.38 2.36
N ARG A 69 2.89 -13.80 3.10
CA ARG A 69 1.52 -13.36 2.91
C ARG A 69 1.18 -12.19 3.83
N HIS A 70 0.80 -11.06 3.24
CA HIS A 70 0.48 -9.82 3.97
C HIS A 70 -0.87 -9.25 3.56
N VAL A 71 -1.51 -8.57 4.50
CA VAL A 71 -2.78 -7.87 4.29
C VAL A 71 -2.50 -6.39 4.04
N TYR A 72 -3.06 -5.86 2.97
CA TYR A 72 -2.96 -4.47 2.57
C TYR A 72 -4.34 -3.82 2.51
N TYR A 73 -4.40 -2.55 2.85
CA TYR A 73 -5.53 -1.67 2.56
C TYR A 73 -5.02 -0.26 2.32
N VAL A 74 -5.83 0.56 1.64
CA VAL A 74 -5.48 1.95 1.37
C VAL A 74 -6.45 2.88 2.07
N THR A 75 -5.93 4.05 2.45
CA THR A 75 -6.72 5.20 2.90
C THR A 75 -6.31 6.41 2.09
N ALA A 76 -7.26 7.28 1.80
CA ALA A 76 -6.99 8.57 1.19
C ALA A 76 -7.05 9.69 2.22
N THR A 77 -6.21 10.70 2.09
CA THR A 77 -6.29 11.92 2.91
C THR A 77 -6.42 13.15 2.03
N VAL A 78 -7.42 13.98 2.31
CA VAL A 78 -7.70 15.26 1.62
C VAL A 78 -8.01 16.30 2.67
N ASN A 79 -7.37 17.47 2.59
CA ASN A 79 -7.61 18.60 3.49
C ASN A 79 -7.59 18.22 5.00
N GLY A 80 -6.76 17.23 5.36
CA GLY A 80 -6.65 16.72 6.74
C GLY A 80 -7.71 15.69 7.14
N HIS A 81 -8.65 15.35 6.27
CA HIS A 81 -9.65 14.30 6.47
C HIS A 81 -9.19 13.00 5.82
N THR A 82 -9.25 11.89 6.57
CA THR A 82 -8.92 10.55 6.06
C THR A 82 -10.20 9.79 5.74
N SER A 83 -10.23 9.12 4.57
CA SER A 83 -11.33 8.27 4.12
C SER A 83 -11.47 7.03 5.00
N VAL A 84 -12.61 6.34 4.86
CA VAL A 84 -12.69 4.95 5.31
C VAL A 84 -11.64 4.09 4.60
N PRO A 85 -11.11 3.04 5.24
CA PRO A 85 -10.21 2.09 4.59
C PRO A 85 -10.90 1.38 3.42
N SER A 86 -10.12 1.11 2.37
CA SER A 86 -10.53 0.22 1.29
C SER A 86 -10.79 -1.20 1.79
N ASN A 87 -11.34 -2.03 0.89
CA ASN A 87 -11.29 -3.47 1.08
C ASN A 87 -9.85 -3.94 1.35
N ARG A 88 -9.71 -4.89 2.27
CA ARG A 88 -8.44 -5.53 2.57
C ARG A 88 -8.12 -6.55 1.49
N VAL A 89 -6.94 -6.44 0.92
CA VAL A 89 -6.42 -7.40 -0.07
C VAL A 89 -5.26 -8.17 0.51
N ILE A 90 -5.16 -9.44 0.16
CA ILE A 90 -4.05 -10.27 0.62
C ILE A 90 -3.12 -10.49 -0.56
N LYS A 91 -1.85 -10.14 -0.40
CA LYS A 91 -0.80 -10.35 -1.39
C LYS A 91 0.29 -11.22 -0.81
N GLU A 92 0.81 -12.11 -1.64
CA GLU A 92 1.96 -12.94 -1.31
C GLU A 92 3.17 -12.37 -2.05
N THR A 93 4.22 -12.08 -1.30
CA THR A 93 5.48 -11.59 -1.85
C THR A 93 6.42 -12.78 -2.00
N ASP A 94 6.64 -13.19 -3.25
CA ASP A 94 7.68 -14.16 -3.59
C ASP A 94 9.04 -13.45 -3.55
N CYS A 95 10.00 -14.06 -2.86
CA CYS A 95 11.36 -13.56 -2.72
C CYS A 95 12.40 -14.57 -3.23
N ARG A 96 12.02 -15.40 -4.21
CA ARG A 96 12.98 -16.31 -4.82
C ARG A 96 14.17 -15.52 -5.38
N PRO A 97 15.40 -15.93 -5.02
CA PRO A 97 16.63 -15.30 -5.51
C PRO A 97 16.85 -15.52 -7.00
#